data_AF-A0A0D0EEJ3-F1
#
_entry.id   AF-A0A0D0EEJ3-F1
#
_cell.length_a   1.000
_cell.length_b   1.000
_cell.length_c   1.000
_cell.angle_alpha   90.00
_cell.angle_beta   90.00
_cell.angle_gamma   90.00
#
_symmetry.space_group_name_H-M   'P 1'
#
loop_
_entity.id
_entity.type
_entity.pdbx_description
1 polymer ?
#
loop_
_entity_poly.entity_id
_entity_poly.type
_entity_poly.pdbx_seq_one_letter_code
_entity_poly.pdbx_strand_id
1 'polypeptide(L)'
;MNGTLLLRFAVAFILLTHSVVGIFNNGINDFGNLYLNQIGFAPFGVFLAWSIKLSHIVAAVLLLLNKYVKLASFVTIFVLIMGIILVHFQEGWFVVGGGRNGAEYNFLLIIVLIAIMYPNGFKKGEIV
;
A
#
# COMPACT_ATOMS: atom_id res chain seq x y z
N MET A 1 -14.21 16.55 -13.05
CA MET A 1 -12.87 15.95 -12.91
C MET A 1 -12.10 16.68 -11.80
N ASN A 2 -11.09 16.03 -11.20
CA ASN A 2 -9.88 16.64 -10.64
C ASN A 2 -9.66 16.83 -9.14
N GLY A 3 -10.65 16.81 -8.23
CA GLY A 3 -10.36 17.04 -6.80
C GLY A 3 -9.27 16.12 -6.21
N THR A 4 -9.19 14.88 -6.68
CA THR A 4 -8.22 13.88 -6.22
C THR A 4 -7.25 13.41 -7.30
N LEU A 5 -7.21 14.05 -8.48
CA LEU A 5 -6.36 13.54 -9.58
C LEU A 5 -4.88 13.52 -9.19
N LEU A 6 -4.38 14.60 -8.60
CA LEU A 6 -2.98 14.69 -8.15
C LEU A 6 -2.65 13.62 -7.10
N LEU A 7 -3.56 13.39 -6.13
CA LEU A 7 -3.39 12.35 -5.12
C LEU A 7 -3.36 10.95 -5.75
N ARG A 8 -4.28 10.65 -6.68
CA ARG A 8 -4.32 9.36 -7.38
C ARG A 8 -3.09 9.14 -8.24
N PHE A 9 -2.62 10.17 -8.94
CA PHE A 9 -1.40 10.12 -9.72
C PHE A 9 -0.17 9.87 -8.83
N ALA A 10 -0.01 10.63 -7.75
CA ALA A 10 1.11 10.47 -6.82
C ALA A 10 1.13 9.08 -6.20
N VAL A 11 0.00 8.59 -5.69
CA VAL A 11 -0.11 7.23 -5.13
C VAL A 11 0.16 6.18 -6.21
N ALA A 12 -0.42 6.30 -7.40
CA ALA A 12 -0.16 5.34 -8.47
C ALA A 12 1.32 5.28 -8.85
N PHE A 13 1.99 6.42 -8.97
CA PHE A 13 3.43 6.49 -9.25
C PHE A 13 4.25 5.81 -8.16
N ILE A 14 3.93 6.06 -6.88
CA ILE A 14 4.57 5.43 -5.73
C ILE A 14 4.38 3.90 -5.76
N LEU A 15 3.15 3.44 -5.96
CA LEU A 15 2.83 2.01 -6.00
C LEU A 15 3.57 1.31 -7.15
N LEU A 16 3.66 1.95 -8.32
CA LEU A 16 4.38 1.40 -9.47
C LEU A 16 5.88 1.35 -9.23
N THR A 17 6.51 2.42 -8.76
CA THR A 17 7.97 2.43 -8.51
C THR A 17 8.37 1.38 -7.46
N HIS A 18 7.62 1.23 -6.38
CA HIS A 18 7.89 0.24 -5.34
C HIS A 18 7.58 -1.21 -5.75
N SER A 19 6.74 -1.40 -6.76
CA SER A 19 6.38 -2.75 -7.23
C SER A 19 7.26 -3.19 -8.38
N VAL A 20 7.44 -2.33 -9.38
CA VAL A 20 8.20 -2.63 -10.60
C VAL A 20 9.69 -2.81 -10.32
N VAL A 21 10.31 -1.96 -9.49
CA VAL A 21 11.73 -2.12 -9.15
C VAL A 21 11.99 -3.45 -8.42
N GLY A 22 11.05 -3.87 -7.55
CA GLY A 22 11.12 -5.15 -6.84
C GLY A 22 11.08 -6.38 -7.75
N ILE A 23 10.43 -6.27 -8.91
CA ILE A 23 10.38 -7.35 -9.92
C ILE A 23 11.77 -7.56 -10.55
N PHE A 24 12.52 -6.49 -10.78
CA PHE A 24 13.80 -6.55 -11.49
C PHE A 24 15.02 -6.86 -10.64
N ASN A 25 14.90 -6.78 -9.30
CA ASN A 25 16.02 -7.02 -8.38
C ASN A 25 15.83 -8.29 -7.51
N ASN A 26 14.90 -9.17 -7.87
CA ASN A 26 14.52 -10.38 -7.12
C ASN A 26 13.94 -10.12 -5.71
N GLY A 27 13.74 -8.87 -5.31
CA GLY A 27 13.33 -8.50 -3.95
C GLY A 27 11.96 -9.06 -3.54
N ILE A 28 11.08 -9.35 -4.49
CA ILE A 28 9.77 -9.99 -4.20
C ILE A 28 9.97 -11.44 -3.74
N ASN A 29 10.82 -12.19 -4.44
CA ASN A 29 11.10 -13.58 -4.09
C ASN A 29 11.86 -13.66 -2.77
N ASP A 30 12.81 -12.75 -2.55
CA ASP A 30 13.58 -12.69 -1.30
C ASP A 30 12.67 -12.32 -0.12
N PHE A 31 11.75 -11.36 -0.29
CA PHE A 31 10.75 -11.05 0.74
C PHE A 31 9.86 -12.27 1.07
N GLY A 32 9.47 -13.04 0.07
CA GLY A 32 8.70 -14.27 0.28
C GLY A 32 9.49 -15.37 1.00
N ASN A 33 10.69 -15.67 0.52
CA ASN A 33 11.51 -16.79 0.98
C ASN A 33 12.25 -16.50 2.29
N LEU A 34 12.87 -15.33 2.38
CA LEU A 34 13.78 -14.98 3.47
C LEU A 34 13.07 -14.26 4.62
N TYR A 35 11.88 -13.72 4.38
CA TYR A 35 11.11 -13.01 5.42
C TYR A 35 9.77 -13.69 5.74
N LEU A 36 8.81 -13.68 4.81
CA LEU A 36 7.45 -14.15 5.09
C LEU A 36 7.41 -15.63 5.52
N ASN A 37 8.18 -16.49 4.86
CA ASN A 37 8.28 -17.89 5.26
C ASN A 37 8.86 -18.07 6.68
N GLN A 38 9.76 -17.18 7.13
CA GLN A 38 10.38 -17.27 8.44
C GLN A 38 9.43 -16.87 9.58
N ILE A 39 8.43 -16.04 9.28
CA ILE A 39 7.45 -15.55 10.26
C ILE A 39 6.12 -16.32 10.24
N GLY A 40 6.09 -17.51 9.62
CA GLY A 40 4.94 -18.43 9.70
C GLY A 40 4.08 -18.53 8.44
N PHE A 41 4.42 -17.86 7.34
CA PHE A 41 3.69 -17.99 6.06
C PHE A 41 4.19 -19.11 5.16
N ALA A 42 5.17 -19.92 5.58
CA ALA A 42 5.66 -21.03 4.78
C ALA A 42 4.55 -22.07 4.50
N PRO A 43 4.46 -22.63 3.28
CA PRO A 43 5.29 -22.39 2.09
C PRO A 43 4.78 -21.27 1.16
N PHE A 44 3.81 -20.47 1.60
CA PHE A 44 3.08 -19.50 0.78
C PHE A 44 3.70 -18.09 0.75
N GLY A 45 4.85 -17.85 1.38
CA GLY A 45 5.45 -16.51 1.48
C GLY A 45 5.71 -15.86 0.11
N VAL A 46 6.23 -16.61 -0.86
CA VAL A 46 6.46 -16.10 -2.22
C VAL A 46 5.15 -15.76 -2.92
N PHE A 47 4.14 -16.63 -2.82
CA PHE A 47 2.82 -16.38 -3.38
C PHE A 47 2.18 -15.10 -2.78
N LEU A 48 2.31 -14.92 -1.46
CA LEU A 48 1.79 -13.74 -0.77
C LEU A 48 2.55 -12.46 -1.18
N ALA A 49 3.88 -12.52 -1.27
CA ALA A 49 4.71 -11.41 -1.72
C ALA A 49 4.31 -10.93 -3.13
N TRP A 50 4.12 -11.87 -4.07
CA TRP A 50 3.67 -11.55 -5.42
C TRP A 50 2.24 -11.01 -5.43
N SER A 51 1.33 -11.59 -4.65
CA SER A 51 -0.05 -11.11 -4.54
C SER A 51 -0.12 -9.65 -4.07
N ILE A 52 0.71 -9.29 -3.08
CA ILE A 52 0.85 -7.91 -2.59
C ILE A 52 1.30 -6.99 -3.74
N LYS A 53 2.39 -7.33 -4.43
CA LYS A 53 2.98 -6.46 -5.46
C LYS A 53 2.11 -6.33 -6.70
N LEU A 54 1.45 -7.40 -7.13
CA LEU A 54 0.47 -7.36 -8.22
C LEU A 54 -0.76 -6.53 -7.84
N SER A 55 -1.24 -6.63 -6.59
CA SER A 55 -2.37 -5.81 -6.13
C SER A 55 -2.05 -4.30 -6.18
N HIS A 56 -0.81 -3.89 -5.90
CA HIS A 56 -0.37 -2.50 -6.04
C HIS A 56 -0.36 -2.02 -7.50
N ILE A 57 0.08 -2.86 -8.43
CA ILE A 57 0.04 -2.52 -9.88
C ILE A 57 -1.41 -2.36 -10.34
N VAL A 58 -2.28 -3.30 -9.98
CA VAL A 58 -3.72 -3.22 -10.29
C VAL A 58 -4.34 -1.98 -9.66
N ALA A 59 -4.05 -1.69 -8.39
CA ALA A 59 -4.54 -0.50 -7.71
C ALA A 59 -4.09 0.79 -8.40
N ALA A 60 -2.83 0.88 -8.83
CA ALA A 60 -2.32 2.04 -9.56
C ALA A 60 -3.10 2.30 -10.86
N VAL A 61 -3.33 1.25 -11.67
CA VAL A 61 -4.13 1.34 -12.91
C VAL A 61 -5.57 1.78 -12.60
N LEU A 62 -6.21 1.17 -11.60
CA LEU A 62 -7.58 1.49 -11.20
C LEU A 62 -7.73 2.93 -10.70
N LEU A 63 -6.77 3.42 -9.90
CA LEU A 63 -6.73 4.79 -9.41
C LEU A 63 -6.58 5.81 -10.55
N LEU A 64 -5.70 5.55 -11.51
CA LEU A 64 -5.50 6.41 -12.69
C LEU A 64 -6.75 6.44 -13.58
N LEU A 65 -7.40 5.29 -13.79
CA LEU A 65 -8.64 5.19 -14.57
C LEU A 65 -9.88 5.71 -13.83
N ASN A 66 -9.76 6.07 -12.55
CA ASN A 66 -10.87 6.42 -11.67
C ASN A 66 -11.94 5.32 -11.54
N LYS A 67 -11.55 4.05 -11.68
CA LYS A 67 -12.46 2.90 -11.62
C LYS A 67 -12.21 2.10 -10.36
N TYR A 68 -13.27 1.60 -9.71
CA TYR A 68 -13.19 0.77 -8.51
C TYR A 68 -12.31 1.35 -7.38
N VAL A 69 -12.23 2.69 -7.28
CA VAL A 69 -11.34 3.41 -6.36
C VAL A 69 -11.46 2.92 -4.92
N LYS A 70 -12.69 2.74 -4.42
CA LYS A 70 -12.90 2.27 -3.04
C LYS A 70 -12.35 0.87 -2.80
N LEU A 71 -12.53 -0.05 -3.74
CA LEU A 71 -12.03 -1.42 -3.63
C LEU A 71 -10.50 -1.45 -3.70
N ALA A 72 -9.92 -0.77 -4.69
CA ALA A 72 -8.47 -0.67 -4.86
C ALA A 72 -7.79 -0.05 -3.62
N SER A 73 -8.35 1.06 -3.12
CA SER A 73 -7.85 1.71 -1.92
C SER A 73 -8.01 0.85 -0.67
N PHE A 74 -9.14 0.16 -0.49
CA PHE A 74 -9.34 -0.71 0.68
C PHE A 74 -8.33 -1.85 0.74
N VAL A 75 -8.12 -2.56 -0.38
CA VAL A 75 -7.10 -3.63 -0.46
C VAL A 75 -5.70 -3.08 -0.20
N THR A 76 -5.37 -1.92 -0.78
CA THR A 76 -4.05 -1.29 -0.58
C THR A 76 -3.86 -0.85 0.88
N ILE A 77 -4.89 -0.27 1.53
CA ILE A 77 -4.85 0.09 2.95
C ILE A 77 -4.62 -1.14 3.82
N PHE A 78 -5.31 -2.25 3.55
CA PHE A 78 -5.10 -3.50 4.28
C PHE A 78 -3.64 -3.97 4.18
N VAL A 79 -3.05 -3.95 2.98
CA VAL A 79 -1.64 -4.29 2.77
C VAL A 79 -0.70 -3.34 3.53
N LEU A 80 -0.95 -2.03 3.49
CA LEU A 80 -0.13 -1.05 4.22
C LEU A 80 -0.21 -1.25 5.74
N ILE A 81 -1.39 -1.55 6.29
CA ILE A 81 -1.56 -1.88 7.71
C ILE A 81 -0.77 -3.13 8.07
N MET A 82 -0.86 -4.19 7.26
CA MET A 82 -0.06 -5.40 7.47
C MET A 82 1.44 -5.13 7.34
N GLY A 83 1.86 -4.24 6.43
CA GLY A 83 3.23 -3.78 6.33
C GLY A 83 3.71 -3.08 7.61
N ILE A 84 2.86 -2.24 8.22
CA ILE A 84 3.16 -1.64 9.53
C ILE A 84 3.34 -2.73 10.58
N ILE A 85 2.33 -3.59 10.77
CA ILE A 85 2.33 -4.60 11.83
C ILE A 85 3.51 -5.56 11.69
N LEU A 86 3.74 -6.08 10.48
CA LEU A 86 4.73 -7.11 10.27
C LEU A 86 6.14 -6.55 10.16
N VAL A 87 6.33 -5.39 9.51
CA VAL A 87 7.67 -4.93 9.13
C VAL A 87 8.09 -3.68 9.88
N HIS A 88 7.24 -2.64 9.89
CA HIS A 88 7.68 -1.30 10.28
C HIS A 88 7.49 -0.98 11.75
N PHE A 89 6.62 -1.69 12.47
CA PHE A 89 6.32 -1.39 13.88
C PHE A 89 7.56 -1.51 14.76
N GLN A 90 8.37 -2.55 14.55
CA GLN A 90 9.64 -2.74 15.26
C GLN A 90 10.71 -1.70 14.93
N GLU A 91 10.63 -1.07 13.76
CA GLU A 91 11.55 -0.01 13.31
C GLU A 91 11.13 1.39 13.82
N GLY A 92 9.95 1.49 14.45
CA GLY A 92 9.42 2.73 15.00
C GLY A 92 8.75 3.63 13.95
N TRP A 93 8.80 4.94 14.15
CA TRP A 93 8.04 5.90 13.34
C TRP A 93 8.76 6.38 12.09
N PHE A 94 10.04 6.75 12.20
CA PHE A 94 10.73 7.56 11.21
C PHE A 94 11.26 6.76 10.02
N VAL A 95 11.01 7.27 8.80
CA VAL A 95 11.64 6.74 7.57
C VAL A 95 13.01 7.38 7.33
N VAL A 96 13.20 8.64 7.73
CA VAL A 96 14.49 9.35 7.73
C VAL A 96 14.66 10.20 8.99
N GLY A 97 15.91 10.49 9.37
CA GLY A 97 16.23 11.33 10.53
C GLY A 97 16.34 10.51 11.82
N GLY A 98 15.33 10.61 12.71
CA GLY A 98 15.32 9.94 14.02
C GLY A 98 15.19 8.41 13.99
N GLY A 99 15.27 7.79 12.80
CA GLY A 99 15.15 6.37 12.55
C GLY A 99 15.25 6.05 11.05
N ARG A 100 14.98 4.80 10.69
CA ARG A 100 14.89 4.32 9.31
C ARG A 100 13.78 3.28 9.21
N ASN A 101 13.23 3.08 8.01
CA ASN A 101 12.23 2.04 7.74
C ASN A 101 10.97 2.07 8.63
N GLY A 102 10.67 3.20 9.28
CA GLY A 102 9.50 3.32 10.16
C GLY A 102 8.16 3.45 9.43
N ALA A 103 7.10 3.62 10.22
CA ALA A 103 5.72 3.60 9.75
C ALA A 103 5.20 4.89 9.08
N GLU A 104 5.93 6.03 9.12
CA GLU A 104 5.43 7.34 8.69
C GLU A 104 4.82 7.33 7.27
N TYR A 105 5.48 6.62 6.35
CA TYR A 105 5.11 6.61 4.95
C TYR A 105 3.85 5.77 4.70
N ASN A 106 3.73 4.63 5.40
CA ASN A 106 2.52 3.81 5.37
C ASN A 106 1.33 4.60 5.92
N PHE A 107 1.51 5.29 7.04
CA PHE A 107 0.49 6.16 7.61
C PHE A 107 0.04 7.23 6.61
N LEU A 108 0.98 7.95 5.98
CA LEU A 108 0.67 8.96 4.97
C LEU A 108 -0.14 8.37 3.81
N LEU A 109 0.28 7.25 3.25
CA LEU A 109 -0.41 6.59 2.14
C LEU A 109 -1.82 6.14 2.53
N ILE A 110 -2.02 5.61 3.74
CA ILE A 110 -3.34 5.23 4.25
C ILE A 110 -4.26 6.46 4.27
N ILE A 111 -3.82 7.58 4.84
CA ILE A 111 -4.62 8.80 4.91
C ILE A 111 -4.93 9.36 3.52
N VAL A 112 -3.96 9.36 2.60
CA VAL A 112 -4.18 9.80 1.21
C VAL A 112 -5.20 8.91 0.50
N LEU A 113 -5.12 7.59 0.66
CA LEU A 113 -6.08 6.64 0.08
C LEU A 113 -7.50 6.86 0.64
N ILE A 114 -7.64 7.14 1.94
CA ILE A 114 -8.93 7.49 2.55
C ILE A 114 -9.46 8.81 1.95
N ALA A 115 -8.62 9.83 1.81
CA ALA A 115 -9.01 11.10 1.19
C ALA A 115 -9.43 10.92 -0.28
N ILE A 116 -8.76 10.02 -1.01
CA ILE A 116 -9.16 9.62 -2.37
C ILE A 116 -10.53 8.93 -2.38
N MET A 117 -10.81 8.04 -1.41
CA MET A 117 -12.08 7.32 -1.30
C MET A 117 -13.26 8.23 -0.93
N TYR A 118 -12.99 9.26 -0.12
CA TYR A 118 -13.99 10.16 0.46
C TYR A 118 -13.57 11.63 0.26
N PRO A 119 -13.55 12.13 -0.98
CA PRO A 119 -13.06 13.48 -1.30
C PRO A 119 -13.84 14.63 -0.64
N ASN A 120 -15.05 14.35 -0.16
CA ASN A 120 -15.91 15.31 0.54
C ASN A 120 -16.07 14.98 2.04
N GLY A 121 -15.18 14.14 2.59
CA GLY A 121 -15.28 13.62 3.96
C GLY A 121 -16.36 12.54 4.12
N PHE A 122 -16.49 12.05 5.36
CA PHE A 122 -17.54 11.10 5.74
C PHE A 122 -18.84 11.88 5.98
N LYS A 123 -19.73 11.93 4.99
CA LYS A 123 -21.08 12.42 5.24
C LYS A 123 -21.79 11.43 6.16
N LYS A 124 -22.16 11.88 7.37
CA LYS A 124 -23.11 11.16 8.21
C LYS A 124 -24.42 11.12 7.42
N GLY A 125 -24.86 9.94 7.00
CA GLY A 125 -26.22 9.81 6.50
C GLY A 125 -27.15 10.25 7.61
N GLU A 126 -28.06 11.19 7.33
CA GLU A 126 -29.27 11.29 8.12
C GLU A 126 -29.92 9.92 8.03
N ILE A 127 -29.92 9.21 9.16
CA ILE A 127 -30.77 8.05 9.35
C ILE A 127 -32.17 8.65 9.41
N VAL A 128 -32.85 8.70 8.26
CA VAL A 128 -34.30 8.91 8.18
C VAL A 128 -34.95 7.53 8.26
#